data_AF-A0A6B3ITL2-F1
#
_entry.id   AF-A0A6B3ITL2-F1
#
_cell.length_a   1.000
_cell.length_b   1.000
_cell.length_c   1.000
_cell.angle_alpha   90.00
_cell.angle_beta   90.00
_cell.angle_gamma   90.00
#
_symmetry.space_group_name_H-M   'P 1'
#
loop_
_entity.id
_entity.type
_entity.pdbx_description
1 polymer ?
#
loop_
_entity_poly.entity_id
_entity_poly.type
_entity_poly.pdbx_seq_one_letter_code
_entity_poly.pdbx_strand_id
1 'polypeptide(L)'
;MHLRVVGGRRLSGAIDVKTSKNACVALLCASLLNKGRTVLRRVARIEEVFRLLEVLNSIGVRTRWVNDGVDLEIVPPAQLEMEAIDADAARRTRSIIMFLGPLLHRMEQFTLPYAGGCDLGTRTIEPHMIALRRFGLEIAATEGLYHAQVDRSVSPGRPIVLTERGDTV
;
A
#
# COMPACT_ATOMS: atom_id res chain seq x y z
N MET A 1 -6.97 -19.35 18.50
CA MET A 1 -6.28 -19.20 19.80
C MET A 1 -7.10 -18.23 20.64
N HIS A 2 -7.48 -18.61 21.87
CA HIS A 2 -8.20 -17.72 22.79
C HIS A 2 -7.26 -17.33 23.94
N LEU A 3 -7.36 -16.08 24.39
CA LEU A 3 -6.65 -15.59 25.56
C LEU A 3 -7.64 -15.49 26.73
N ARG A 4 -7.30 -16.09 27.87
CA ARG A 4 -8.05 -15.95 29.14
C ARG A 4 -7.28 -15.03 30.06
N VAL A 5 -7.89 -13.92 30.45
CA VAL A 5 -7.30 -12.93 31.36
C VAL A 5 -7.98 -13.04 32.72
N VAL A 6 -7.19 -13.07 33.80
CA VAL A 6 -7.70 -12.97 35.18
C VAL A 6 -7.45 -11.55 35.68
N GLY A 7 -8.53 -10.82 35.98
CA GLY A 7 -8.48 -9.42 36.40
C GLY A 7 -7.91 -9.19 37.81
N GLY A 8 -7.95 -7.94 38.26
CA GLY A 8 -7.54 -7.54 39.62
C GLY A 8 -6.05 -7.23 39.81
N ARG A 9 -5.24 -7.28 38.74
CA ARG A 9 -3.80 -6.95 38.80
C ARG A 9 -3.52 -5.55 38.25
N ARG A 10 -2.91 -4.69 39.07
CA ARG A 10 -2.35 -3.41 38.62
C ARG A 10 -1.09 -3.69 37.81
N LEU A 11 -1.01 -3.15 36.59
CA LEU A 11 0.19 -3.24 35.77
C LEU A 11 1.27 -2.29 36.30
N SER A 12 2.51 -2.74 36.35
CA SER A 12 3.70 -1.93 36.69
C SER A 12 4.91 -2.47 35.92
N GLY A 13 5.82 -1.58 35.50
CA GLY A 13 7.00 -1.92 34.69
C GLY A 13 7.13 -1.05 33.45
N ALA A 14 7.97 -1.48 32.51
CA ALA A 14 8.20 -0.84 31.21
C ALA A 14 8.11 -1.89 30.09
N ILE A 15 7.80 -1.42 28.88
CA ILE A 15 7.78 -2.24 27.67
C ILE A 15 8.51 -1.52 26.54
N ASP A 16 9.08 -2.29 25.62
CA ASP A 16 9.58 -1.74 24.37
C ASP A 16 8.44 -1.51 23.39
N VAL A 17 8.37 -0.31 22.82
CA VAL A 17 7.39 0.04 21.81
C VAL A 17 7.88 -0.45 20.44
N LYS A 18 7.10 -1.33 19.81
CA LYS A 18 7.38 -1.77 18.44
C LYS A 18 7.14 -0.63 17.45
N THR A 19 7.84 -0.70 16.31
CA THR A 19 7.70 0.27 15.22
C THR A 19 6.27 0.34 14.69
N SER A 20 5.87 1.54 14.22
CA SER A 20 4.52 1.80 13.72
C SER A 20 4.21 0.93 12.50
N LYS A 21 3.21 0.06 12.65
CA LYS A 21 2.65 -0.74 11.57
C LYS A 21 2.27 0.13 10.37
N ASN A 22 1.48 1.17 10.59
CA ASN A 22 0.89 1.95 9.49
C ASN A 22 1.97 2.72 8.71
N ALA A 23 2.97 3.26 9.42
CA ALA A 23 4.10 3.91 8.78
C ALA A 23 4.90 2.92 7.92
N CYS A 24 5.11 1.69 8.42
CA CYS A 24 5.81 0.65 7.68
C CYS A 24 5.11 0.29 6.37
N VAL A 25 3.78 0.14 6.39
CA VAL A 25 2.97 -0.17 5.20
C VAL A 25 3.07 0.97 4.17
N ALA A 26 2.92 2.23 4.61
CA ALA A 26 3.03 3.38 3.71
C ALA A 26 4.43 3.49 3.06
N LEU A 27 5.50 3.27 3.84
CA LEU A 27 6.87 3.27 3.33
C LEU A 27 7.14 2.11 2.37
N LEU A 28 6.53 0.95 2.61
CA LEU A 28 6.63 -0.20 1.72
C LEU A 28 6.01 0.11 0.34
N CYS A 29 4.82 0.72 0.31
CA CYS A 29 4.22 1.20 -0.93
C CYS A 29 5.10 2.27 -1.60
N ALA A 30 5.56 3.27 -0.84
CA ALA A 30 6.41 4.35 -1.34
C ALA A 30 7.77 3.88 -1.89
N SER A 31 8.24 2.70 -1.49
CA SER A 31 9.50 2.11 -1.98
C SER A 31 9.53 1.96 -3.50
N LEU A 32 8.36 1.83 -4.14
CA LEU A 32 8.21 1.78 -5.59
C LEU A 32 8.68 3.05 -6.29
N LEU A 33 8.68 4.22 -5.63
CA LEU A 33 9.18 5.48 -6.19
C LEU A 33 10.69 5.44 -6.46
N ASN A 34 11.43 4.67 -5.66
CA ASN A 34 12.87 4.53 -5.84
C ASN A 34 13.15 3.54 -7.00
N LYS A 35 14.18 3.83 -7.80
CA LYS A 35 14.71 2.88 -8.80
C LYS A 35 15.92 2.11 -8.29
N GLY A 36 16.53 2.58 -7.21
CA GLY A 36 17.66 1.93 -6.55
C GLY A 36 17.25 1.05 -5.38
N ARG A 37 18.25 0.68 -4.58
CA ARG A 37 18.05 -0.08 -3.35
C ARG A 37 17.46 0.80 -2.25
N THR A 38 16.41 0.31 -1.60
CA THR A 38 15.81 0.89 -0.39
C THR A 38 16.01 -0.08 0.78
N VAL A 39 16.37 0.44 1.96
CA VAL A 39 16.41 -0.36 3.20
C VAL A 39 15.50 0.29 4.24
N LEU A 40 14.42 -0.42 4.60
CA LEU A 40 13.53 -0.03 5.69
C LEU A 40 14.03 -0.67 6.98
N ARG A 41 14.31 0.14 8.00
CA ARG A 41 14.85 -0.35 9.28
C ARG A 41 13.74 -0.70 10.27
N ARG A 42 13.94 -1.78 11.03
CA ARG A 42 13.03 -2.24 12.09
C ARG A 42 11.59 -2.44 11.58
N VAL A 43 11.44 -3.22 10.52
CA VAL A 43 10.14 -3.47 9.88
C VAL A 43 9.36 -4.53 10.66
N ALA A 44 8.09 -4.23 10.95
CA ALA A 44 7.22 -5.16 11.67
C ALA A 44 6.88 -6.38 10.80
N ARG A 45 7.05 -7.58 11.37
CA ARG A 45 6.75 -8.86 10.72
C ARG A 45 5.30 -9.26 11.00
N ILE A 46 4.39 -8.58 10.32
CA ILE A 46 2.96 -8.79 10.43
C ILE A 46 2.37 -9.18 9.08
N GLU A 47 1.21 -9.80 9.14
CA GLU A 47 0.49 -10.29 7.95
C GLU A 47 0.33 -9.23 6.85
N GLU A 48 0.01 -7.99 7.21
CA GLU A 48 -0.16 -6.89 6.25
C GLU A 48 1.12 -6.60 5.46
N VAL A 49 2.28 -6.69 6.12
CA VAL A 49 3.58 -6.49 5.46
C VAL A 49 3.85 -7.66 4.53
N PHE A 50 3.65 -8.90 4.98
CA PHE A 50 3.87 -10.08 4.15
C PHE A 50 3.00 -10.09 2.88
N ARG A 51 1.72 -9.69 2.98
CA ARG A 51 0.85 -9.55 1.80
C ARG A 51 1.34 -8.53 0.79
N LEU A 52 1.82 -7.37 1.26
CA LEU A 52 2.42 -6.40 0.35
C LEU A 52 3.74 -6.91 -0.25
N LEU A 53 4.52 -7.70 0.47
CA LEU A 53 5.73 -8.34 -0.07
C LEU A 53 5.38 -9.37 -1.15
N GLU A 54 4.33 -10.16 -0.97
CA GLU A 54 3.82 -11.10 -2.00
C GLU A 54 3.49 -10.34 -3.28
N VAL A 55 2.71 -9.25 -3.19
CA VAL A 55 2.38 -8.41 -4.35
C VAL A 55 3.63 -7.78 -4.97
N LEU A 56 4.52 -7.17 -4.18
CA LEU A 56 5.75 -6.55 -4.69
C LEU A 56 6.63 -7.57 -5.42
N ASN A 57 6.83 -8.75 -4.82
CA ASN A 57 7.63 -9.82 -5.41
C ASN A 57 6.98 -10.33 -6.71
N SER A 58 5.64 -10.41 -6.78
CA SER A 58 4.92 -10.85 -7.99
C SER A 58 5.12 -9.92 -9.19
N ILE A 59 5.33 -8.61 -8.97
CA ILE A 59 5.62 -7.64 -10.03
C ILE A 59 7.12 -7.41 -10.27
N GLY A 60 7.96 -8.33 -9.77
CA GLY A 60 9.41 -8.37 -9.99
C GLY A 60 10.26 -7.59 -8.96
N VAL A 61 9.67 -6.95 -7.95
CA VAL A 61 10.44 -6.27 -6.90
C VAL A 61 11.08 -7.30 -5.98
N ARG A 62 12.41 -7.27 -5.85
CA ARG A 62 13.11 -8.21 -4.96
C ARG A 62 13.11 -7.68 -3.54
N THR A 63 12.65 -8.50 -2.59
CA THR A 63 12.68 -8.17 -1.18
C THR A 63 13.48 -9.18 -0.38
N ARG A 64 14.25 -8.71 0.62
CA ARG A 64 15.08 -9.57 1.47
C ARG A 64 15.15 -9.02 2.88
N TRP A 65 14.90 -9.89 3.86
CA TRP A 65 15.15 -9.59 5.26
C TRP A 65 16.65 -9.64 5.56
N VAL A 66 17.19 -8.59 6.17
CA VAL A 66 18.61 -8.42 6.51
C VAL A 66 18.76 -8.02 7.98
N ASN A 67 20.01 -7.97 8.49
CA ASN A 67 20.32 -7.61 9.87
C ASN A 67 19.50 -8.46 10.87
N ASP A 68 19.72 -9.78 10.84
CA ASP A 68 18.99 -10.78 11.65
C ASP A 68 17.47 -10.74 11.49
N GLY A 69 17.02 -10.26 10.33
CA GLY A 69 15.61 -10.18 9.96
C GLY A 69 14.85 -9.03 10.63
N VAL A 70 15.56 -8.00 11.10
CA VAL A 70 15.00 -6.76 11.66
C VAL A 70 14.73 -5.73 10.56
N ASP A 71 15.55 -5.72 9.51
CA ASP A 71 15.48 -4.75 8.42
C ASP A 71 15.03 -5.43 7.12
N LEU A 72 14.41 -4.65 6.23
CA LEU A 72 13.93 -5.11 4.94
C LEU A 72 14.62 -4.33 3.82
N GLU A 73 15.36 -5.05 2.98
CA GLU A 73 15.93 -4.57 1.73
C GLU A 73 14.94 -4.77 0.58
N ILE A 74 14.76 -3.74 -0.24
CA ILE A 74 13.82 -3.70 -1.36
C ILE A 74 14.58 -3.19 -2.59
N VAL A 75 14.53 -3.94 -3.69
CA VAL A 75 15.20 -3.61 -4.95
C VAL A 75 14.21 -3.81 -6.10
N PRO A 76 13.62 -2.73 -6.64
CA PRO A 76 12.72 -2.83 -7.77
C PRO A 76 13.49 -3.14 -9.07
N PRO A 77 12.84 -3.78 -10.04
CA PRO A 77 13.40 -3.97 -11.37
C PRO A 77 13.35 -2.64 -12.15
N ALA A 78 14.06 -2.61 -13.28
CA ALA A 78 14.00 -1.48 -14.21
C ALA A 78 12.56 -1.25 -14.71
N GLN A 79 11.87 -2.34 -15.04
CA GLN A 79 10.47 -2.37 -15.47
C GLN A 79 9.69 -3.34 -14.58
N LEU A 80 8.52 -2.92 -14.10
CA LEU A 80 7.63 -3.74 -13.29
C LEU A 80 6.79 -4.65 -14.18
N GLU A 81 6.58 -5.89 -13.75
CA GLU A 81 5.79 -6.89 -14.46
C GLU A 81 4.34 -6.87 -13.94
N MET A 82 3.61 -5.81 -14.27
CA MET A 82 2.25 -5.59 -13.72
C MET A 82 1.25 -6.69 -14.11
N GLU A 83 1.46 -7.38 -15.23
CA GLU A 83 0.64 -8.52 -15.67
C GLU A 83 0.81 -9.76 -14.78
N ALA A 84 1.95 -9.87 -14.08
CA ALA A 84 2.27 -10.96 -13.16
C ALA A 84 1.77 -10.72 -11.73
N ILE A 85 1.01 -9.64 -11.49
CA ILE A 85 0.55 -9.27 -10.15
C ILE A 85 -0.25 -10.41 -9.51
N ASP A 86 0.12 -10.78 -8.28
CA ASP A 86 -0.62 -11.74 -7.46
C ASP A 86 -1.95 -11.09 -7.03
N ALA A 87 -2.98 -11.38 -7.81
CA ALA A 87 -4.31 -10.83 -7.59
C ALA A 87 -4.92 -11.30 -6.26
N ASP A 88 -4.64 -12.52 -5.81
CA ASP A 88 -5.20 -13.05 -4.57
C ASP A 88 -4.58 -12.35 -3.35
N ALA A 89 -3.26 -12.16 -3.35
CA ALA A 89 -2.57 -11.39 -2.33
C ALA A 89 -3.05 -9.93 -2.32
N ALA A 90 -3.13 -9.30 -3.49
CA ALA A 90 -3.58 -7.91 -3.65
C ALA A 90 -5.03 -7.71 -3.17
N ARG A 91 -5.93 -8.67 -3.46
CA ARG A 91 -7.33 -8.63 -3.03
C ARG A 91 -7.51 -8.76 -1.52
N ARG A 92 -6.54 -9.35 -0.81
CA ARG A 92 -6.57 -9.57 0.66
C ARG A 92 -6.07 -8.40 1.48
N THR A 93 -5.54 -7.34 0.85
CA THR A 93 -5.07 -6.12 1.53
C THR A 93 -5.73 -4.87 0.95
N ARG A 94 -6.31 -4.04 1.82
CA ARG A 94 -6.81 -2.71 1.42
C ARG A 94 -5.68 -1.73 1.10
N SER A 95 -4.46 -2.01 1.55
CA SER A 95 -3.29 -1.15 1.36
C SER A 95 -2.80 -1.10 -0.08
N ILE A 96 -3.26 -2.01 -0.96
CA ILE A 96 -2.90 -2.03 -2.38
C ILE A 96 -3.22 -0.72 -3.09
N ILE A 97 -4.26 0.00 -2.65
CA ILE A 97 -4.64 1.31 -3.20
C ILE A 97 -3.49 2.32 -3.12
N MET A 98 -2.61 2.20 -2.12
CA MET A 98 -1.48 3.11 -1.96
C MET A 98 -0.42 2.94 -3.06
N PHE A 99 -0.50 1.91 -3.90
CA PHE A 99 0.38 1.76 -5.08
C PHE A 99 0.03 2.76 -6.19
N LEU A 100 -1.21 3.28 -6.23
CA LEU A 100 -1.62 4.29 -7.23
C LEU A 100 -0.64 5.49 -7.25
N GLY A 101 -0.29 6.00 -6.07
CA GLY A 101 0.63 7.14 -5.89
C GLY A 101 2.00 6.90 -6.54
N PRO A 102 2.76 5.88 -6.10
CA PRO A 102 4.06 5.56 -6.69
C PRO A 102 4.01 5.16 -8.17
N LEU A 103 3.01 4.37 -8.58
CA LEU A 103 2.93 3.86 -9.95
C LEU A 103 2.61 4.94 -10.97
N LEU A 104 1.86 5.99 -10.60
CA LEU A 104 1.59 7.11 -11.52
C LEU A 104 2.87 7.84 -11.97
N HIS A 105 3.95 7.75 -11.18
CA HIS A 105 5.26 8.32 -11.55
C HIS A 105 6.14 7.36 -12.35
N ARG A 106 5.75 6.10 -12.51
CA ARG A 106 6.54 5.06 -13.19
C ARG A 106 5.96 4.63 -14.52
N MET A 107 4.65 4.64 -14.66
CA MET A 107 3.95 4.05 -15.79
C MET A 107 2.86 5.00 -16.27
N GLU A 108 2.60 5.01 -17.59
CA GLU A 108 1.52 5.81 -18.17
C GLU A 108 0.16 5.10 -18.05
N GLN A 109 0.17 3.78 -17.97
CA GLN A 109 -1.01 2.93 -17.82
C GLN A 109 -0.66 1.73 -16.95
N PHE A 110 -1.56 1.35 -16.06
CA PHE A 110 -1.43 0.15 -15.24
C PHE A 110 -2.79 -0.27 -14.67
N THR A 111 -2.88 -1.51 -14.18
CA THR A 111 -4.09 -2.04 -13.56
C THR A 111 -3.76 -2.58 -12.17
N LEU A 112 -4.64 -2.36 -11.20
CA LEU A 112 -4.52 -2.91 -9.84
C LEU A 112 -5.77 -3.71 -9.45
N PRO A 113 -5.64 -4.88 -8.81
CA PRO A 113 -6.77 -5.59 -8.26
C PRO A 113 -7.49 -4.79 -7.16
N TYR A 114 -8.82 -4.83 -7.19
CA TYR A 114 -9.66 -4.29 -6.11
C TYR A 114 -9.53 -5.14 -4.85
N ALA A 115 -9.26 -4.54 -3.68
CA ALA A 115 -9.30 -5.25 -2.41
C ALA A 115 -10.72 -5.79 -2.12
N GLY A 116 -10.88 -7.12 -2.00
CA GLY A 116 -12.16 -7.78 -1.80
C GLY A 116 -12.79 -7.52 -0.42
N GLY A 117 -14.09 -7.76 -0.29
CA GLY A 117 -14.81 -7.67 1.00
C GLY A 117 -15.43 -6.31 1.33
N CYS A 118 -15.79 -5.53 0.30
CA CYS A 118 -16.61 -4.34 0.47
C CYS A 118 -17.71 -4.30 -0.60
N ASP A 119 -18.94 -4.59 -0.17
CA ASP A 119 -20.16 -4.10 -0.82
C ASP A 119 -20.25 -2.55 -0.74
N LEU A 120 -19.37 -1.89 0.06
CA LEU A 120 -19.10 -0.46 -0.01
C LEU A 120 -18.12 -0.16 -1.14
N GLY A 121 -18.67 0.02 -2.34
CA GLY A 121 -17.96 0.29 -3.59
C GLY A 121 -17.17 1.60 -3.64
N THR A 122 -17.03 2.12 -4.85
CA THR A 122 -16.36 3.36 -5.32
C THR A 122 -16.28 4.56 -4.35
N ARG A 123 -17.16 4.67 -3.35
CA ARG A 123 -17.23 5.75 -2.35
C ARG A 123 -16.03 5.80 -1.41
N THR A 124 -15.49 4.65 -0.97
CA THR A 124 -14.39 4.62 0.03
C THR A 124 -13.06 5.12 -0.56
N ILE A 125 -12.89 4.98 -1.87
CA ILE A 125 -11.67 5.33 -2.58
C ILE A 125 -11.77 6.66 -3.33
N GLU A 126 -12.97 7.24 -3.38
CA GLU A 126 -13.26 8.50 -4.03
C GLU A 126 -12.31 9.62 -3.60
N PRO A 127 -11.91 9.76 -2.31
CA PRO A 127 -10.90 10.74 -1.92
C PRO A 127 -9.56 10.55 -2.63
N HIS A 128 -9.11 9.30 -2.83
CA HIS A 128 -7.90 9.00 -3.59
C HIS A 128 -8.07 9.38 -5.07
N MET A 129 -9.19 9.02 -5.68
CA MET A 129 -9.46 9.34 -7.09
C MET A 129 -9.51 10.85 -7.33
N ILE A 130 -10.24 11.58 -6.49
CA ILE A 130 -10.37 13.05 -6.58
C ILE A 130 -9.00 13.71 -6.41
N ALA A 131 -8.22 13.30 -5.41
CA ALA A 131 -6.92 13.89 -5.16
C ALA A 131 -5.93 13.57 -6.27
N LEU A 132 -5.83 12.31 -6.69
CA LEU A 132 -4.84 11.87 -7.68
C LEU A 132 -5.16 12.31 -9.10
N ARG A 133 -6.43 12.57 -9.44
CA ARG A 133 -6.81 13.22 -10.71
C ARG A 133 -6.10 14.56 -10.92
N ARG A 134 -5.84 15.30 -9.83
CA ARG A 134 -5.12 16.59 -9.89
C ARG A 134 -3.64 16.43 -10.21
N PHE A 135 -3.12 15.21 -10.14
CA PHE A 135 -1.79 14.79 -10.59
C PHE A 135 -1.83 14.05 -11.94
N GLY A 136 -2.95 14.11 -12.66
CA GLY A 136 -3.11 13.48 -13.97
C GLY A 136 -3.51 12.01 -13.95
N LEU A 137 -3.80 11.43 -12.78
CA LEU A 137 -4.20 10.03 -12.68
C LEU A 137 -5.73 9.90 -12.78
N GLU A 138 -6.22 9.44 -13.93
CA GLU A 138 -7.60 8.98 -14.09
C GLU A 138 -7.71 7.50 -13.73
N ILE A 139 -8.77 7.15 -13.01
CA ILE A 139 -9.01 5.79 -12.52
C ILE A 139 -10.43 5.38 -12.90
N ALA A 140 -10.56 4.26 -13.62
CA ALA A 140 -11.83 3.58 -13.83
C ALA A 140 -11.88 2.31 -12.97
N ALA A 141 -12.90 2.18 -12.13
CA ALA A 141 -13.11 1.01 -11.27
C ALA A 141 -14.17 0.09 -11.90
N THR A 142 -13.74 -0.91 -12.64
CA THR A 142 -14.61 -1.85 -13.39
C THR A 142 -14.12 -3.28 -13.21
N GLU A 143 -15.02 -4.26 -13.22
CA GLU A 143 -14.66 -5.70 -13.23
C GLU A 143 -13.73 -6.13 -12.07
N GLY A 144 -13.82 -5.45 -10.92
CA GLY A 144 -12.97 -5.73 -9.77
C GLY A 144 -11.51 -5.33 -9.96
N LEU A 145 -11.23 -4.38 -10.85
CA LEU A 145 -9.92 -3.81 -11.14
C LEU A 145 -9.99 -2.27 -11.13
N TYR A 146 -8.86 -1.64 -10.80
CA TYR A 146 -8.61 -0.22 -11.02
C TYR A 146 -7.78 -0.07 -12.28
N HIS A 147 -8.37 0.48 -13.33
CA HIS A 147 -7.66 0.84 -14.56
C HIS A 147 -7.17 2.28 -14.44
N ALA A 148 -5.86 2.45 -14.40
CA ALA A 148 -5.21 3.73 -14.24
C ALA A 148 -4.61 4.22 -15.56
N GLN A 149 -4.87 5.49 -15.88
CA GLN A 149 -4.25 6.21 -16.99
C GLN A 149 -3.67 7.52 -16.47
N VAL A 150 -2.42 7.81 -16.86
CA VAL A 150 -1.68 8.98 -16.39
C VAL A 150 -1.50 9.98 -17.53
N ASP A 151 -2.05 11.17 -17.37
CA ASP A 151 -1.76 12.34 -18.21
C ASP A 151 -0.61 13.16 -17.59
N ARG A 152 0.58 13.07 -18.18
CA ARG A 152 1.78 13.78 -17.70
C ARG A 152 1.75 15.29 -17.94
N SER A 153 0.80 15.80 -18.73
CA SER A 153 0.61 17.23 -18.93
C SER A 153 -0.12 17.89 -17.76
N VAL A 154 -0.84 17.09 -16.96
CA VAL A 154 -1.58 17.56 -15.80
C VAL A 154 -0.65 17.64 -14.60
N SER A 155 -0.56 18.84 -14.03
CA SER A 155 0.09 19.08 -12.75
C SER A 155 -0.81 19.91 -11.84
N PRO A 156 -0.71 19.78 -10.51
CA PRO A 156 -1.58 20.51 -9.61
C PRO A 156 -1.26 22.01 -9.63
N GLY A 157 -2.10 22.79 -10.31
CA GLY A 157 -1.99 24.27 -10.37
C GLY A 157 -2.75 25.01 -9.26
N ARG A 158 -3.45 24.31 -8.37
CA ARG A 158 -4.23 24.88 -7.25
C ARG A 158 -4.18 23.93 -6.05
N PRO A 159 -4.42 24.44 -4.83
CA PRO A 159 -4.56 23.59 -3.64
C PRO A 159 -5.54 22.43 -3.87
N ILE A 160 -5.22 21.30 -3.26
CA ILE A 160 -6.07 20.11 -3.25
C ILE A 160 -6.74 20.07 -1.88
N VAL A 161 -8.07 20.21 -1.87
CA VAL A 161 -8.86 20.05 -0.65
C VAL A 161 -9.25 18.59 -0.54
N LEU A 162 -8.79 17.94 0.52
CA LEU A 162 -9.18 16.56 0.80
C LEU A 162 -10.53 16.58 1.51
N THR A 163 -11.52 15.93 0.90
CA THR A 163 -12.80 15.67 1.56
C THR A 163 -12.70 14.37 2.34
N GLU A 164 -12.85 14.45 3.66
CA GLU A 164 -13.05 13.26 4.47
C GLU A 164 -14.45 12.71 4.17
N ARG A 165 -14.52 11.42 3.82
CA ARG A 165 -15.76 10.66 3.80
C ARG A 165 -15.54 9.43 4.67
N GLY A 166 -15.93 9.55 5.93
CA GLY A 166 -15.97 8.43 6.86
C GLY A 166 -17.34 7.78 6.80
N ASP A 167 -17.43 6.59 6.22
CA ASP A 167 -18.60 5.72 6.44
C ASP A 167 -18.36 4.97 7.75
N THR A 168 -18.50 5.68 8.86
CA THR A 168 -18.78 5.06 10.17
C THR A 168 -20.27 5.17 10.43
N VAL A 169 -21.04 4.28 9.79
CA VAL A 169 -22.38 3.86 10.23
C VAL A 169 -22.33 2.39 10.58
#